data_AF-A0A920RX77-F1
#
_entry.id   AF-A0A920RX77-F1
#
_cell.length_a   1.000
_cell.length_b   1.000
_cell.length_c   1.000
_cell.angle_alpha   90.00
_cell.angle_beta   90.00
_cell.angle_gamma   90.00
#
_symmetry.space_group_name_H-M   'P 1'
#
loop_
_entity.id
_entity.type
_entity.pdbx_description
1 polymer ?
#
loop_
_entity_poly.entity_id
_entity_poly.type
_entity_poly.pdbx_seq_one_letter_code
_entity_poly.pdbx_strand_id
1 'polypeptide(L)'
;MLKVFPDLDKVKIDYGWGGNVAVSLKRIPQLGKLSDNVFYSQGYSGHGVAPTHMAAEIVASAISKEWDMLDLLSQIKHIQLPGGKWFASPAMAMGMVYYRLQDFIANRFTAMARKRRSRR
;
A
#
# COMPACT_ATOMS: atom_id res chain seq x y z
N MET A 1 5.41 5.49 -16.95
CA MET A 1 5.36 6.96 -17.14
C MET A 1 5.17 7.34 -18.60
N LEU A 2 6.18 7.24 -19.49
CA LEU A 2 6.12 7.75 -20.88
C LEU A 2 5.03 7.16 -21.77
N LYS A 3 4.47 5.99 -21.42
CA LYS A 3 3.30 5.42 -22.10
C LYS A 3 2.03 6.24 -21.90
N VAL A 4 1.92 6.91 -20.75
CA VAL A 4 0.77 7.73 -20.34
C VAL A 4 1.09 9.21 -20.54
N PHE A 5 2.33 9.63 -20.25
CA PHE A 5 2.80 11.01 -20.34
C PHE A 5 3.99 11.11 -21.29
N PRO A 6 3.76 11.08 -22.62
CA PRO A 6 4.83 11.08 -23.62
C PRO A 6 5.64 12.39 -23.63
N ASP A 7 5.03 13.52 -23.29
CA ASP A 7 5.66 14.85 -23.31
C ASP A 7 6.78 15.01 -22.27
N LEU A 8 6.91 14.04 -21.35
CA LEU A 8 7.95 14.00 -20.34
C LEU A 8 9.23 13.28 -20.82
N ASP A 9 9.36 12.94 -22.11
CA ASP A 9 10.48 12.16 -22.65
C ASP A 9 11.86 12.80 -22.44
N LYS A 10 11.91 14.13 -22.46
CA LYS A 10 13.12 14.95 -22.30
C LYS A 10 13.25 15.58 -20.91
N VAL A 11 12.28 15.36 -20.02
CA VAL A 11 12.30 15.93 -18.67
C VAL A 11 13.27 15.12 -17.81
N LYS A 12 14.24 15.81 -17.20
CA LYS A 12 15.19 15.20 -16.26
C LYS A 12 14.49 14.93 -14.93
N ILE A 13 14.78 13.77 -14.32
CA ILE A 13 14.36 13.47 -12.95
C ILE A 13 15.42 14.06 -12.01
N ASP A 14 15.07 15.10 -11.28
CA ASP A 14 15.99 15.77 -10.34
C ASP A 14 16.10 15.03 -9.02
N TYR A 15 15.02 14.36 -8.59
CA TYR A 15 14.95 13.66 -7.32
C TYR A 15 14.13 12.38 -7.42
N GLY A 16 14.51 11.37 -6.64
CA GLY A 16 13.76 10.13 -6.47
C GLY A 16 13.93 9.62 -5.04
N TRP A 17 12.83 9.12 -4.47
CA TRP A 17 12.82 8.55 -3.14
C TRP A 17 12.12 7.20 -3.16
N GLY A 18 12.64 6.30 -2.32
CA GLY A 18 12.05 5.02 -2.00
C GLY A 18 11.96 4.88 -0.49
N GLY A 19 11.11 3.98 -0.04
CA GLY A 19 10.94 3.70 1.37
C GLY A 19 10.09 2.46 1.58
N ASN A 20 10.16 1.94 2.80
CA ASN A 20 9.30 0.84 3.19
C ASN A 20 7.90 1.37 3.48
N VAL A 21 6.89 0.66 2.99
CA VAL A 21 5.49 0.97 3.27
C VAL A 21 4.90 -0.17 4.08
N ALA A 22 4.28 0.17 5.21
CA ALA A 22 3.48 -0.78 5.97
C ALA A 22 2.16 -1.02 5.22
N VAL A 23 2.06 -2.20 4.60
CA VAL A 23 0.87 -2.64 3.86
C VAL A 23 0.12 -3.66 4.68
N SER A 24 -1.16 -3.37 4.96
CA SER A 24 -2.06 -4.31 5.60
C SER A 24 -2.80 -5.15 4.55
N LEU A 25 -3.16 -6.38 4.88
CA LEU A 25 -3.83 -7.30 3.94
C LEU A 25 -5.18 -6.74 3.44
N LYS A 26 -5.93 -6.09 4.34
CA LYS A 26 -7.22 -5.47 4.04
C LYS A 26 -7.11 -4.05 3.46
N ARG A 27 -5.90 -3.50 3.36
CA ARG A 27 -5.63 -2.11 2.93
C ARG A 27 -6.34 -1.02 3.74
N ILE A 28 -6.77 -1.35 4.95
CA ILE A 28 -7.34 -0.42 5.93
C ILE A 28 -6.27 -0.14 7.00
N PRO A 29 -6.15 1.09 7.53
CA PRO A 29 -5.30 1.37 8.69
C PRO A 29 -5.65 0.47 9.88
N GLN A 30 -4.62 0.05 10.61
CA GLN A 30 -4.74 -0.76 11.81
C GLN A 30 -4.59 0.17 13.01
N LEU A 31 -5.68 0.39 13.74
CA LEU A 31 -5.73 1.22 14.95
C LEU A 31 -6.09 0.34 16.15
N GLY A 32 -5.44 0.56 17.28
CA GLY A 32 -5.81 -0.12 18.52
C GLY A 32 -4.87 0.20 19.68
N LYS A 33 -5.00 -0.60 20.74
CA LYS A 33 -4.21 -0.52 21.98
C LYS A 33 -3.47 -1.83 22.23
N LEU A 34 -2.23 -1.74 22.70
CA LEU A 34 -1.42 -2.88 23.19
C LEU A 34 -1.48 -3.00 24.72
N SER A 35 -1.70 -1.88 25.41
CA SER A 35 -1.95 -1.78 26.85
C SER A 35 -2.72 -0.49 27.13
N ASP A 36 -3.07 -0.23 28.39
CA ASP A 36 -3.86 0.93 28.79
C ASP A 36 -3.27 2.28 28.33
N ASN A 37 -1.94 2.35 28.20
CA ASN A 37 -1.23 3.57 27.82
C ASN A 37 -0.41 3.44 26.52
N VAL A 38 -0.60 2.36 25.75
CA VAL A 38 0.15 2.14 24.50
C VAL A 38 -0.83 1.97 23.35
N PHE A 39 -0.88 2.99 22.49
CA PHE A 39 -1.73 3.05 21.31
C PHE A 39 -0.88 2.85 20.05
N TYR A 40 -1.47 2.24 19.02
CA TYR A 40 -0.81 2.06 17.73
C TYR A 40 -1.69 2.52 16.57
N SER A 41 -1.02 3.01 15.53
CA SER A 41 -1.63 3.38 14.25
C SER A 41 -0.67 3.05 13.12
N GLN A 42 -1.01 2.05 12.30
CA GLN A 42 -0.10 1.52 11.28
C GLN A 42 -0.84 0.98 10.04
N GLY A 43 -0.08 0.50 9.04
CA GLY A 43 -0.68 -0.29 7.94
C GLY A 43 -1.47 0.51 6.91
N TYR A 44 -1.17 1.80 6.75
CA TYR A 44 -1.86 2.73 5.82
C TYR A 44 -1.78 2.36 4.33
N SER A 45 -0.99 1.36 3.95
CA SER A 45 -1.04 0.75 2.60
C SER A 45 -0.91 1.74 1.44
N GLY A 46 -0.03 2.74 1.59
CA GLY A 46 0.21 3.78 0.59
C GLY A 46 -0.80 4.93 0.59
N HIS A 47 -1.83 4.86 1.43
CA HIS A 47 -2.83 5.91 1.61
C HIS A 47 -2.61 6.58 2.96
N GLY A 48 -1.38 6.96 3.32
CA GLY A 48 -1.13 7.59 4.63
C GLY A 48 -1.77 8.98 4.71
N VAL A 49 -1.53 9.82 3.72
CA VAL A 49 -1.85 11.26 3.78
C VAL A 49 -3.32 11.54 4.08
N ALA A 50 -4.24 10.86 3.39
CA ALA A 50 -5.68 11.13 3.54
C ALA A 50 -6.26 10.68 4.91
N PRO A 51 -6.20 9.41 5.33
CA PRO A 51 -6.81 8.93 6.57
C PRO A 51 -6.00 9.22 7.84
N THR A 52 -4.76 9.73 7.77
CA THR A 52 -3.95 9.94 8.98
C THR A 52 -4.58 10.95 9.93
N HIS A 53 -5.25 12.00 9.42
CA HIS A 53 -5.93 12.96 10.30
C HIS A 53 -7.02 12.29 11.14
N MET A 54 -7.82 11.42 10.52
CA MET A 54 -8.96 10.76 11.17
C MET A 54 -8.45 9.71 12.17
N ALA A 55 -7.40 8.98 11.79
CA ALA A 55 -6.74 8.06 12.69
C ALA A 55 -6.17 8.77 13.93
N ALA A 56 -5.59 9.96 13.75
CA ALA A 56 -5.07 10.74 14.87
C ALA A 56 -6.19 11.23 15.81
N GLU A 57 -7.30 11.71 15.25
CA GLU A 57 -8.49 12.10 16.01
C GLU A 57 -9.05 10.94 16.81
N ILE A 58 -9.22 9.76 16.20
CA ILE A 58 -9.71 8.56 16.89
C ILE A 58 -8.79 8.14 18.03
N VAL A 59 -7.47 8.17 17.82
CA VAL A 59 -6.50 7.83 18.86
C VAL A 59 -6.52 8.88 19.98
N ALA A 60 -6.61 10.16 19.65
CA ALA A 60 -6.71 11.24 20.64
C ALA A 60 -7.99 11.11 21.49
N SER A 61 -9.14 10.83 20.87
CA SER A 61 -10.40 10.61 21.59
C SER A 61 -10.37 9.39 22.51
N ALA A 62 -9.63 8.35 22.12
CA ALA A 62 -9.43 7.19 22.98
C ALA A 62 -8.54 7.53 24.20
N ILE A 63 -7.53 8.40 24.02
CA ILE A 63 -6.68 8.88 25.11
C ILE A 63 -7.47 9.78 26.07
N SER A 64 -8.31 10.68 25.55
CA SER A 64 -9.14 11.59 26.36
C SER A 64 -10.36 10.92 27.00
N LYS A 65 -10.65 9.66 26.63
CA LYS A 65 -11.84 8.88 27.05
C LYS A 65 -13.17 9.52 26.64
N GLU A 66 -13.16 10.31 25.57
CA GLU A 66 -14.34 11.02 25.07
C GLU A 66 -15.18 10.16 24.11
N TRP A 67 -14.52 9.35 23.27
CA TRP A 67 -15.20 8.53 22.28
C TRP A 67 -14.42 7.25 21.97
N ASP A 68 -15.14 6.12 21.92
CA ASP A 68 -14.54 4.78 21.83
C ASP A 68 -14.58 4.16 20.43
N MET A 69 -14.45 5.00 19.40
CA MET A 69 -14.33 4.54 18.01
C MET A 69 -13.11 3.61 17.81
N LEU A 70 -12.08 3.79 18.64
CA LEU A 70 -10.89 2.95 18.63
C LEU A 70 -11.22 1.49 18.98
N ASP A 71 -12.04 1.24 20.01
CA ASP A 71 -12.39 -0.13 20.40
C ASP A 71 -13.18 -0.83 19.27
N LEU A 72 -14.03 -0.10 18.54
CA LEU A 72 -14.75 -0.63 17.38
C LEU A 72 -13.78 -1.00 16.23
N LEU A 73 -12.82 -0.14 15.91
CA LEU A 73 -11.82 -0.42 14.89
C LEU A 73 -10.84 -1.54 15.29
N SER A 74 -10.56 -1.67 16.59
CA SER A 74 -9.68 -2.71 17.12
C SER A 74 -10.27 -4.14 16.95
N GLN A 75 -11.60 -4.25 16.80
CA GLN A 75 -12.27 -5.54 16.54
C GLN A 75 -11.99 -6.08 15.13
N ILE A 76 -11.44 -5.26 14.23
CA ILE A 76 -11.07 -5.70 12.89
C ILE A 76 -9.92 -6.69 13.00
N LYS A 77 -10.22 -7.99 12.92
CA LYS A 77 -9.20 -9.04 12.91
C LYS A 77 -8.17 -8.79 11.80
N HIS A 78 -6.94 -8.56 12.22
CA HIS A 78 -5.77 -8.45 11.37
C HIS A 78 -5.14 -9.83 11.22
N ILE A 79 -5.32 -10.43 10.06
CA ILE A 79 -4.76 -11.76 9.77
C ILE A 79 -3.27 -11.59 9.52
N GLN A 80 -2.46 -12.27 10.32
CA GLN A 80 -1.06 -12.49 10.02
C GLN A 80 -0.95 -13.78 9.21
N LEU A 81 -0.05 -13.81 8.22
CA LEU A 81 0.18 -15.03 7.45
C LEU A 81 0.61 -16.16 8.40
N PRO A 82 0.07 -17.39 8.23
CA PRO A 82 0.47 -18.52 9.05
C PRO A 82 1.99 -18.74 8.92
N GLY A 83 2.67 -18.87 10.07
CA GLY A 83 4.13 -18.94 10.18
C GLY A 83 4.86 -17.59 10.02
N GLY A 84 4.14 -16.47 10.10
CA GLY A 84 4.67 -15.15 10.37
C GLY A 84 5.68 -14.65 9.31
N LYS A 85 6.80 -14.09 9.79
CA LYS A 85 7.83 -13.46 8.92
C LYS A 85 8.45 -14.45 7.92
N TRP A 86 8.50 -15.74 8.27
CA TRP A 86 9.09 -16.79 7.43
C TRP A 86 8.29 -17.03 6.15
N PHE A 87 6.95 -16.95 6.21
CA PHE A 87 6.10 -17.09 5.03
C PHE A 87 5.72 -15.75 4.39
N ALA A 88 5.70 -14.66 5.15
CA ALA A 88 5.36 -13.35 4.62
C ALA A 88 6.33 -12.88 3.52
N SER A 89 7.64 -13.05 3.73
CA SER A 89 8.65 -12.57 2.78
C SER A 89 8.63 -13.35 1.45
N PRO A 90 8.61 -14.70 1.45
CA PRO A 90 8.46 -15.48 0.22
C PRO A 90 7.13 -15.22 -0.48
N ALA A 91 6.01 -15.10 0.26
CA ALA A 91 4.70 -14.80 -0.33
C ALA A 91 4.69 -13.44 -1.04
N MET A 92 5.29 -12.41 -0.44
CA MET A 92 5.44 -11.11 -1.06
C MET A 92 6.33 -11.18 -2.30
N ALA A 93 7.46 -11.89 -2.24
CA ALA A 93 8.35 -12.08 -3.37
C ALA A 93 7.64 -12.77 -4.55
N MET A 94 6.86 -13.83 -4.28
CA MET A 94 6.05 -14.51 -5.31
C MET A 94 5.01 -13.57 -5.92
N GLY A 95 4.32 -12.78 -5.09
CA GLY A 95 3.37 -11.77 -5.58
C GLY A 95 4.05 -10.75 -6.50
N MET A 96 5.23 -10.25 -6.14
CA MET A 96 5.99 -9.33 -6.99
C MET A 96 6.42 -9.98 -8.31
N VAL A 97 6.87 -11.25 -8.29
CA VAL A 97 7.23 -11.99 -9.50
C VAL A 97 6.01 -12.18 -10.40
N TYR A 98 4.87 -12.56 -9.83
CA TYR A 98 3.62 -12.72 -10.57
C TYR A 98 3.21 -11.43 -11.29
N TYR A 99 3.18 -10.30 -10.57
CA TYR A 99 2.80 -9.01 -11.17
C TYR A 99 3.82 -8.53 -12.19
N ARG A 100 5.13 -8.75 -11.97
CA ARG A 100 6.16 -8.46 -12.97
C ARG A 100 5.96 -9.27 -14.25
N LEU A 101 5.57 -10.53 -14.13
CA LEU A 101 5.29 -11.38 -15.28
C LEU A 101 4.06 -10.90 -16.04
N GLN A 102 2.97 -10.55 -15.34
CA GLN A 102 1.78 -9.96 -15.97
C GLN A 102 2.12 -8.66 -16.70
N ASP A 103 2.88 -7.77 -16.07
CA ASP A 103 3.33 -6.52 -16.70
C ASP A 103 4.17 -6.78 -17.95
N PHE A 104 5.09 -7.74 -17.89
CA PHE A 104 5.92 -8.10 -19.04
C PHE A 104 5.07 -8.60 -20.21
N ILE A 105 4.12 -9.50 -19.94
CA ILE A 105 3.21 -10.06 -20.93
C ILE A 105 2.33 -8.95 -21.53
N ALA A 106 1.68 -8.15 -20.70
CA ALA A 106 0.82 -7.05 -21.14
C ALA A 106 1.60 -6.06 -22.02
N ASN A 107 2.79 -5.64 -21.58
CA ASN A 107 3.63 -4.70 -22.32
C ASN A 107 4.05 -5.22 -23.69
N ARG A 108 4.31 -6.52 -23.82
CA ARG A 108 4.71 -7.17 -25.07
C ARG A 108 3.56 -7.26 -26.07
N PHE A 109 2.34 -7.53 -25.60
CA PHE A 109 1.15 -7.47 -26.45
C PHE A 109 0.84 -6.06 -26.94
N THR A 110 0.91 -5.05 -26.06
CA THR A 110 0.70 -3.65 -26.46
C THR A 110 1.75 -3.19 -27.48
N ALA A 111 3.01 -3.60 -27.33
CA ALA A 111 4.07 -3.26 -28.28
C ALA A 111 3.84 -3.90 -29.67
N MET A 112 3.41 -5.16 -29.75
CA MET A 112 3.08 -5.81 -31.02
C MET A 112 1.87 -5.17 -31.72
N ALA A 113 0.81 -4.83 -30.96
CA ALA A 113 -0.37 -4.16 -31.50
C ALA A 113 -0.04 -2.79 -32.10
N ARG A 114 0.82 -2.01 -31.43
CA ARG A 114 1.23 -0.67 -31.90
C ARG A 114 2.11 -0.75 -33.17
N LYS A 115 3.04 -1.73 -33.24
CA LYS A 115 3.90 -1.95 -34.42
C LYS A 115 3.13 -2.42 -35.66
N ARG A 116 2.01 -3.13 -35.50
CA ARG A 116 1.09 -3.47 -36.60
C ARG A 116 0.28 -2.28 -37.10
N ARG A 117 -0.02 -1.31 -36.23
CA ARG A 117 -0.82 -0.12 -36.56
C ARG A 117 -0.03 1.00 -37.25
N SER A 118 1.29 1.08 -37.06
CA SER A 118 2.16 2.07 -37.74
C SER A 118 2.76 1.58 -39.06
N ARG A 119 2.46 0.34 -39.47
CA ARG A 119 2.89 -0.26 -40.75
C ARG A 119 1.73 -0.34 -41.77
N ARG A 120 0.56 0.17 -41.40
CA ARG A 120 -0.57 0.49 -42.29
C ARG A 120 -0.67 2.00 -42.33
#